data_AF-A0A1Q2KV51-F1
#
_entry.id   AF-A0A1Q2KV51-F1
#
_cell.length_a   1.000
_cell.length_b   1.000
_cell.length_c   1.000
_cell.angle_alpha   90.00
_cell.angle_beta   90.00
_cell.angle_gamma   90.00
#
_symmetry.space_group_name_H-M   'P 1'
#
loop_
_entity.id
_entity.type
_entity.pdbx_description
1 polymer ?
#
loop_
_entity_poly.entity_id
_entity_poly.type
_entity_poly.pdbx_seq_one_letter_code
_entity_poly.pdbx_strand_id
1 'polypeptide(L)'
;MGKISRQLYEYVIDRKQDMTDAWFASRSSTDGSVYAANVDPRIEDQLRKENSAFVDAISLVFVEEKETYRRYIEEWASTIAQERVKGEVPLEEMTSASTLFQ
;
A
#
# COMPACT_ATOMS: atom_id res chain seq x y z
N MET A 1 -18.75 -13.98 -7.15
CA MET A 1 -17.73 -13.31 -8.00
C MET A 1 -17.54 -14.06 -9.33
N GLY A 2 -17.18 -13.34 -10.42
CA GLY A 2 -17.06 -13.91 -11.77
C GLY A 2 -15.63 -14.35 -12.15
N LYS A 3 -15.50 -15.11 -13.26
CA LYS A 3 -14.20 -15.60 -13.77
C LYS A 3 -13.18 -14.49 -14.01
N ILE A 4 -13.60 -13.36 -14.58
CA ILE A 4 -12.73 -12.21 -14.87
C ILE A 4 -12.16 -11.61 -13.57
N SER A 5 -12.97 -11.50 -12.51
CA SER A 5 -12.53 -10.98 -11.21
C SER A 5 -11.43 -11.85 -10.61
N ARG A 6 -11.58 -13.18 -10.68
CA ARG A 6 -10.54 -14.11 -10.21
C ARG A 6 -9.24 -13.99 -11.00
N GLN A 7 -9.32 -13.89 -12.32
CA GLN A 7 -8.13 -13.69 -13.16
C GLN A 7 -7.41 -12.37 -12.88
N LEU A 8 -8.18 -11.31 -12.59
CA LEU A 8 -7.60 -10.02 -12.20
C LEU A 8 -6.91 -10.11 -10.83
N TYR A 9 -7.52 -10.78 -9.85
CA TYR A 9 -6.89 -11.06 -8.56
C TYR A 9 -5.57 -11.81 -8.73
N GLU A 10 -5.57 -12.91 -9.48
CA GLU A 10 -4.36 -13.72 -9.74
C GLU A 10 -3.26 -12.86 -10.39
N TYR A 11 -3.62 -12.06 -11.41
CA TYR A 11 -2.69 -11.15 -12.07
C TYR A 11 -2.07 -10.12 -11.11
N VAL A 12 -2.89 -9.52 -10.22
CA VAL A 12 -2.44 -8.51 -9.25
C VAL A 12 -1.53 -9.14 -8.21
N ILE A 13 -1.89 -10.31 -7.66
CA ILE A 13 -1.09 -10.99 -6.64
C ILE A 13 0.24 -11.47 -7.22
N ASP A 14 0.25 -12.04 -8.42
CA ASP A 14 1.48 -12.48 -9.10
C ASP A 14 2.47 -11.35 -9.36
N ARG A 15 1.97 -10.11 -9.53
CA ARG A 15 2.77 -8.90 -9.78
C ARG A 15 2.94 -8.00 -8.57
N LYS A 16 2.47 -8.42 -7.40
CA LYS A 16 2.48 -7.59 -6.19
C LYS A 16 3.86 -7.03 -5.88
N GLN A 17 4.89 -7.87 -5.96
CA GLN A 17 6.27 -7.46 -5.70
C GLN A 17 6.73 -6.38 -6.69
N ASP A 18 6.50 -6.59 -7.99
CA ASP A 18 6.86 -5.62 -9.04
C ASP A 18 6.12 -4.29 -8.85
N MET A 19 4.84 -4.32 -8.45
CA MET A 19 4.05 -3.14 -8.15
C MET A 19 4.60 -2.38 -6.93
N THR A 20 4.97 -3.09 -5.87
CA THR A 20 5.60 -2.50 -4.69
C THR A 20 6.97 -1.90 -5.02
N ASP A 21 7.77 -2.58 -5.84
CA ASP A 21 9.08 -2.08 -6.28
C ASP A 21 8.94 -0.81 -7.14
N ALA A 22 8.00 -0.82 -8.08
CA ALA A 22 7.72 0.34 -8.94
C ALA A 22 7.21 1.54 -8.14
N TRP A 23 6.28 1.33 -7.19
CA TRP A 23 5.81 2.36 -6.27
C TRP A 23 6.96 2.89 -5.40
N PHE A 24 7.81 2.01 -4.89
CA PHE A 24 8.90 2.42 -4.02
C PHE A 24 9.94 3.27 -4.75
N ALA A 25 10.19 2.96 -6.02
CA ALA A 25 11.10 3.70 -6.90
C ALA A 25 10.53 5.06 -7.37
N SER A 26 9.22 5.25 -7.32
CA SER A 26 8.57 6.49 -7.77
C SER A 26 8.46 7.57 -6.68
N ARG A 27 8.87 7.25 -5.45
CA ARG A 27 8.89 8.19 -4.32
C ARG A 27 9.83 9.37 -4.57
N SER A 28 9.44 10.58 -4.13
CA SER A 28 10.24 11.79 -4.33
C SER A 28 11.43 11.88 -3.37
N SER A 29 12.47 12.62 -3.78
CA SER A 29 13.66 12.88 -2.97
C SER A 29 13.47 14.05 -1.99
N THR A 30 12.26 14.28 -1.48
CA THR A 30 12.00 15.38 -0.56
C THR A 30 12.61 15.06 0.81
N ASP A 31 13.75 15.66 1.12
CA ASP A 31 14.45 15.45 2.38
C ASP A 31 13.56 15.71 3.61
N GLY A 32 13.68 14.86 4.63
CA GLY A 32 12.92 14.96 5.88
C GLY A 32 11.57 14.24 5.89
N SER A 33 11.08 13.77 4.73
CA SER A 33 9.86 12.96 4.63
C SER A 33 10.13 11.49 4.97
N VAL A 34 9.16 10.81 5.61
CA VAL A 34 9.20 9.35 5.77
C VAL A 34 9.10 8.60 4.44
N TYR A 35 8.67 9.27 3.37
CA TYR A 35 8.61 8.73 2.02
C TYR A 35 9.82 9.13 1.16
N ALA A 36 10.81 9.84 1.71
CA ALA A 36 11.98 10.24 0.96
C ALA A 36 12.71 9.02 0.35
N ALA A 37 13.34 9.23 -0.81
CA ALA A 37 14.12 8.19 -1.48
C ALA A 37 15.35 7.72 -0.67
N ASN A 38 15.79 8.50 0.32
CA ASN A 38 17.00 8.29 1.12
C ASN A 38 16.72 7.94 2.60
N VAL A 39 15.54 7.38 2.90
CA VAL A 39 15.16 7.00 4.27
C VAL A 39 15.99 5.82 4.81
N ASP A 40 15.99 5.65 6.13
CA ASP A 40 16.65 4.53 6.79
C ASP A 40 16.12 3.17 6.25
N PRO A 41 16.99 2.15 6.05
CA PRO A 41 16.57 0.84 5.55
C PRO A 41 15.41 0.18 6.32
N ARG A 42 15.23 0.49 7.61
CA ARG A 42 14.09 -0.01 8.39
C ARG A 42 12.77 0.64 7.96
N ILE A 43 12.81 1.94 7.64
CA ILE A 43 11.65 2.67 7.10
C ILE A 43 11.37 2.15 5.69
N GLU A 44 12.40 1.86 4.89
CA GLU A 44 12.23 1.25 3.57
C GLU A 44 11.47 -0.09 3.63
N ASP A 45 11.92 -1.00 4.48
CA ASP A 45 11.30 -2.32 4.67
C ASP A 45 9.86 -2.18 5.18
N GLN A 46 9.62 -1.26 6.12
CA GLN A 46 8.28 -0.97 6.63
C GLN A 46 7.35 -0.47 5.52
N LEU A 47 7.77 0.52 4.74
CA LEU A 47 6.96 1.07 3.65
C LEU A 47 6.62 0.03 2.57
N ARG A 48 7.57 -0.85 2.25
CA ARG A 48 7.36 -1.95 1.30
C ARG A 48 6.34 -2.96 1.83
N LYS A 49 6.41 -3.31 3.12
CA LYS A 49 5.43 -4.19 3.78
C LYS A 49 4.04 -3.56 3.79
N GLU A 50 3.94 -2.30 4.15
CA GLU A 50 2.68 -1.55 4.18
C GLU A 50 2.03 -1.45 2.79
N ASN A 51 2.83 -1.21 1.75
CA ASN A 51 2.39 -1.18 0.37
C ASN A 51 1.95 -2.57 -0.14
N SER A 52 2.74 -3.61 0.12
CA SER A 52 2.35 -4.98 -0.22
C SER A 52 1.03 -5.36 0.45
N ALA A 53 0.85 -5.02 1.73
CA ALA A 53 -0.39 -5.28 2.47
C ALA A 53 -1.58 -4.50 1.90
N PHE A 54 -1.35 -3.29 1.37
CA PHE A 54 -2.38 -2.54 0.65
C PHE A 54 -2.83 -3.27 -0.60
N VAL A 55 -1.89 -3.72 -1.45
CA VAL A 55 -2.19 -4.48 -2.67
C VAL A 55 -2.99 -5.74 -2.34
N ASP A 56 -2.61 -6.46 -1.29
CA ASP A 56 -3.37 -7.61 -0.79
C ASP A 56 -4.80 -7.18 -0.42
N ALA A 57 -4.97 -6.17 0.44
CA ALA A 57 -6.28 -5.72 0.91
C ALA A 57 -7.24 -5.29 -0.22
N ILE A 58 -6.76 -4.52 -1.21
CA ILE A 58 -7.60 -4.07 -2.32
C ILE A 58 -7.93 -5.20 -3.29
N SER A 59 -7.02 -6.16 -3.48
CA SER A 59 -7.22 -7.28 -4.40
C SER A 59 -8.35 -8.21 -3.94
N LEU A 60 -8.61 -8.29 -2.63
CA LEU A 60 -9.68 -9.11 -2.06
C LEU A 60 -11.07 -8.69 -2.54
N VAL A 61 -11.25 -7.44 -2.99
CA VAL A 61 -12.52 -6.97 -3.58
C VAL A 61 -12.95 -7.84 -4.78
N PHE A 62 -12.00 -8.51 -5.45
CA PHE A 62 -12.28 -9.33 -6.62
C PHE A 62 -12.65 -10.78 -6.30
N VAL A 63 -12.32 -11.29 -5.11
CA VAL A 63 -12.44 -12.72 -4.77
C VAL A 63 -13.22 -13.00 -3.48
N GLU A 64 -13.30 -12.03 -2.58
CA GLU A 64 -13.98 -12.17 -1.29
C GLU A 64 -15.35 -11.50 -1.27
N GLU A 65 -16.17 -11.94 -0.31
CA GLU A 65 -17.45 -11.29 0.01
C GLU A 65 -17.23 -9.93 0.66
N LYS A 66 -18.24 -9.06 0.55
CA LYS A 66 -18.18 -7.66 1.01
C LYS A 66 -17.71 -7.47 2.44
N GLU A 67 -18.27 -8.25 3.36
CA GLU A 67 -17.92 -8.15 4.77
C GLU A 67 -16.47 -8.57 5.02
N THR A 68 -15.97 -9.55 4.26
CA THR A 68 -14.60 -10.02 4.37
C THR A 68 -13.61 -8.98 3.88
N TYR A 69 -13.71 -8.51 2.62
CA TYR A 69 -12.73 -7.55 2.11
C TYR A 69 -12.80 -6.22 2.86
N ARG A 70 -14.00 -5.79 3.31
CA ARG A 70 -14.16 -4.55 4.06
C ARG A 70 -13.35 -4.58 5.34
N ARG A 71 -13.45 -5.67 6.11
CA ARG A 71 -12.70 -5.84 7.35
C ARG A 71 -11.18 -5.75 7.11
N TYR A 72 -10.67 -6.41 6.06
CA TYR A 72 -9.24 -6.33 5.73
C TYR A 72 -8.78 -4.91 5.37
N ILE A 73 -9.58 -4.17 4.60
CA ILE A 73 -9.28 -2.77 4.27
C ILE A 73 -9.32 -1.88 5.52
N GLU A 74 -10.31 -2.07 6.40
CA GLU A 74 -10.43 -1.31 7.65
C GLU A 74 -9.27 -1.59 8.62
N GLU A 75 -8.86 -2.86 8.75
CA GLU A 75 -7.70 -3.26 9.56
C GLU A 75 -6.42 -2.63 9.01
N TRP A 76 -6.16 -2.74 7.71
CA TRP A 76 -5.01 -2.11 7.07
C TRP A 76 -5.01 -0.59 7.29
N ALA A 77 -6.14 0.08 7.03
CA ALA A 77 -6.25 1.53 7.18
C ALA A 77 -5.99 1.97 8.62
N SER A 78 -6.49 1.22 9.61
CA SER A 78 -6.24 1.48 11.03
C SER A 78 -4.77 1.32 11.39
N THR A 79 -4.11 0.26 10.91
CA THR A 79 -2.67 0.05 11.13
C THR A 79 -1.85 1.20 10.54
N ILE A 80 -2.09 1.58 9.28
CA ILE A 80 -1.37 2.69 8.65
C ILE A 80 -1.62 4.00 9.40
N ALA A 81 -2.86 4.32 9.75
CA ALA A 81 -3.18 5.54 10.49
C ALA A 81 -2.40 5.62 11.82
N GLN A 82 -2.30 4.50 12.55
CA GLN A 82 -1.52 4.45 13.79
C GLN A 82 -0.03 4.70 13.57
N GLU A 83 0.58 4.07 12.56
CA GLU A 83 1.99 4.28 12.24
C GLU A 83 2.28 5.72 11.80
N ARG A 84 1.36 6.32 11.03
CA ARG A 84 1.49 7.72 10.60
C ARG A 84 1.35 8.72 11.74
N VAL A 85 0.46 8.46 12.70
CA VAL A 85 0.35 9.27 13.94
C VAL A 85 1.63 9.15 14.78
N LYS A 86 2.16 7.93 14.97
CA LYS A 86 3.41 7.72 15.73
C LYS A 86 4.62 8.39 15.09
N GLY A 87 4.68 8.39 13.76
CA GLY A 87 5.75 9.01 12.99
C GLY A 87 5.56 10.50 12.71
N GLU A 88 4.50 11.12 13.26
CA GLU A 88 4.14 12.53 13.04
C GLU A 88 4.08 12.90 11.54
N VAL A 89 3.63 11.96 10.71
CA VAL A 89 3.65 12.09 9.24
C VAL A 89 2.56 13.07 8.80
N PRO A 90 2.89 14.15 8.08
CA PRO A 90 1.90 15.09 7.56
C PRO A 90 0.92 14.42 6.59
N LEU A 91 -0.36 14.83 6.63
CA LEU A 91 -1.40 14.29 5.76
C LEU A 91 -1.09 14.53 4.27
N GLU A 92 -0.49 15.67 3.94
CA GLU A 92 -0.02 16.02 2.58
C GLU A 92 1.01 15.03 2.02
N GLU A 93 1.87 14.44 2.87
CA GLU A 93 2.82 13.42 2.44
C GLU A 93 2.11 12.10 2.13
N MET A 94 1.09 11.73 2.93
CA MET A 94 0.28 10.55 2.68
C MET A 94 -0.47 10.63 1.34
N THR A 95 -1.10 11.77 1.04
CA THR A 95 -1.85 11.94 -0.22
C THR A 95 -0.93 11.92 -1.44
N SER A 96 0.25 12.53 -1.33
CA SER A 96 1.27 12.51 -2.38
C SER A 96 1.76 11.08 -2.65
N ALA A 97 2.02 10.29 -1.60
CA ALA A 97 2.43 8.89 -1.71
C ALA A 97 1.33 7.96 -2.27
N SER A 98 0.06 8.28 -2.04
CA SER A 98 -1.09 7.54 -2.58
C SER A 98 -1.41 7.85 -4.04
N THR A 99 -0.93 8.98 -4.59
CA THR A 99 -1.21 9.39 -5.98
C THR A 99 -0.36 8.61 -7.00
N LEU A 100 0.71 7.94 -6.55
CA LEU A 100 1.64 7.15 -7.38
C LEU A 100 1.10 5.78 -7.82
N PHE A 101 -0.17 5.48 -7.55
CA PHE A 101 -0.86 4.25 -7.98
C PHE A 101 -1.79 4.45 -9.19
N GLN A 102 -1.73 5.60 -9.88
CA GLN A 102 -2.47 5.88 -11.12
C GLN A 102 -1.69 5.52 -12.38
#